data_AF-W7RU54-F1
#
_entry.id   AF-W7RU54-F1
#
_cell.length_a   1.000
_cell.length_b   1.000
_cell.length_c   1.000
_cell.angle_alpha   90.00
_cell.angle_beta   90.00
_cell.angle_gamma   90.00
#
_symmetry.space_group_name_H-M   'P 1'
#
loop_
_entity.id
_entity.type
_entity.pdbx_description
1 polymer ?
#
loop_
_entity_poly.entity_id
_entity_poly.type
_entity_poly.pdbx_seq_one_letter_code
_entity_poly.pdbx_strand_id
1 'polypeptide(L)'
;MVRKIFIQMIVLAIFIAFIPFGNFASNASAAEIQSDKNEQKGKRKGKEKIEVVGERTETSKTYNNLDGTFTTEIYEAPIHFKDDKGSWKDIDNNLQKHKNNGKGQYKNIANNFAVTFDEKN
;
A
#
# COMPACT_ATOMS: atom_id res chain seq x y z
N MET A 1 1.42 -29.57 -40.74
CA MET A 1 1.69 -30.20 -39.42
C MET A 1 2.64 -29.35 -38.58
N VAL A 2 3.80 -28.96 -39.13
CA VAL A 2 4.86 -28.18 -38.45
C VAL A 2 4.39 -26.86 -37.80
N ARG A 3 3.50 -26.12 -38.45
CA ARG A 3 2.97 -24.84 -37.93
C ARG A 3 2.09 -25.00 -36.69
N LYS A 4 1.36 -26.11 -36.56
CA LYS A 4 0.54 -26.41 -35.36
C LYS A 4 1.42 -26.85 -34.19
N ILE A 5 2.46 -27.64 -34.49
CA ILE A 5 3.47 -28.06 -33.51
C ILE A 5 4.22 -26.85 -32.94
N PHE A 6 4.61 -25.89 -33.79
CA PHE A 6 5.25 -24.64 -33.34
C PHE A 6 4.36 -23.81 -32.40
N ILE A 7 3.07 -23.68 -32.73
CA ILE A 7 2.11 -22.96 -31.88
C ILE A 7 1.93 -23.67 -30.53
N GLN A 8 1.83 -25.00 -30.54
CA GLN A 8 1.72 -25.80 -29.31
C GLN A 8 2.96 -25.66 -28.41
N MET A 9 4.16 -25.59 -28.98
CA MET A 9 5.40 -25.39 -28.23
C MET A 9 5.45 -24.01 -27.55
N ILE A 10 4.97 -22.96 -28.23
CA ILE A 10 4.92 -21.60 -27.66
C ILE A 10 3.90 -21.53 -26.51
N VAL A 11 2.71 -22.11 -26.70
CA VAL A 11 1.68 -22.13 -25.65
C VAL A 11 2.15 -22.92 -24.42
N LEU A 12 2.83 -24.05 -24.62
CA LEU A 12 3.39 -24.86 -23.53
C LEU A 12 4.47 -24.09 -22.74
N ALA A 13 5.35 -23.35 -23.43
CA ALA A 13 6.38 -22.56 -22.78
C ALA A 13 5.80 -21.43 -21.90
N ILE A 14 4.72 -20.79 -22.34
CA ILE A 14 4.02 -19.77 -21.55
C ILE A 14 3.40 -20.39 -20.29
N PHE A 15 2.79 -21.57 -20.38
CA PHE A 15 2.22 -22.27 -19.22
C PHE A 15 3.28 -22.68 -18.19
N ILE A 16 4.47 -23.13 -18.62
CA ILE A 16 5.56 -23.52 -17.71
C ILE A 16 6.07 -22.31 -16.91
N ALA A 17 6.07 -21.10 -17.48
CA ALA A 17 6.51 -19.88 -16.81
C ALA A 17 5.60 -19.44 -15.64
N PHE A 18 4.34 -19.88 -15.61
CA PHE A 18 3.38 -19.59 -14.53
C PHE A 18 3.38 -20.62 -13.40
N ILE A 19 4.23 -21.66 -13.46
CA ILE A 19 4.34 -22.64 -12.38
C ILE A 19 5.30 -22.07 -11.30
N PRO A 20 4.85 -21.83 -10.06
CA PRO A 20 5.71 -21.37 -8.99
C PRO A 20 6.59 -22.52 -8.48
N PHE A 21 7.79 -22.66 -9.04
CA PHE A 21 8.79 -23.69 -8.66
C PHE A 21 9.35 -23.53 -7.24
N GLY A 22 8.86 -22.57 -6.45
CA GLY A 22 9.39 -22.22 -5.13
C GLY A 22 9.01 -23.13 -3.96
N ASN A 23 8.31 -24.26 -4.18
CA ASN A 23 7.78 -25.10 -3.10
C ASN A 23 8.22 -26.58 -3.15
N PHE A 24 9.44 -26.87 -3.60
CA PHE A 24 10.05 -28.19 -3.39
C PHE A 24 10.84 -28.18 -2.08
N ALA A 25 10.13 -28.38 -0.96
CA ALA A 25 10.76 -28.62 0.32
C ALA A 25 11.41 -30.01 0.31
N SER A 26 12.72 -30.07 0.08
CA SER A 26 13.54 -31.26 0.32
C SER A 26 13.74 -31.39 1.83
N ASN A 27 12.86 -32.15 2.49
CA ASN A 27 12.98 -32.44 3.91
C ASN A 27 13.95 -33.62 4.09
N ALA A 28 15.25 -33.31 4.05
CA ALA A 28 16.30 -34.21 4.47
C ALA A 28 17.12 -33.52 5.57
N SER A 29 16.68 -33.64 6.82
CA SER A 29 17.58 -33.80 7.97
C SER A 29 16.77 -34.16 9.21
N ALA A 30 17.12 -35.30 9.78
CA ALA A 30 16.68 -35.77 11.08
C ALA A 30 17.30 -34.95 12.23
N ALA A 31 16.74 -35.16 13.42
CA ALA A 31 17.25 -34.84 14.77
C ALA A 31 17.01 -33.41 15.32
N GLU A 32 15.82 -33.26 15.89
CA GLU A 32 15.44 -32.65 17.18
C GLU A 32 16.53 -32.04 18.09
N ILE A 33 16.29 -30.80 18.56
CA ILE A 33 16.25 -30.45 20.00
C ILE A 33 15.13 -29.41 20.22
N GLN A 34 14.18 -29.75 21.09
CA GLN A 34 13.18 -28.84 21.67
C GLN A 34 13.78 -28.11 22.89
N SER A 35 13.69 -26.77 22.91
CA SER A 35 13.36 -25.98 24.11
C SER A 35 13.49 -24.49 23.83
N ASP A 36 12.38 -23.81 23.54
CA ASP A 36 11.90 -22.75 24.43
C ASP A 36 10.53 -22.26 23.95
N LYS A 37 9.52 -22.41 24.80
CA LYS A 37 8.27 -21.66 24.68
C LYS A 37 8.55 -20.23 25.11
N ASN A 38 9.06 -19.43 24.19
CA ASN A 38 8.82 -18.01 24.23
C ASN A 38 7.94 -17.69 23.03
N GLU A 39 6.67 -17.38 23.28
CA GLU A 39 5.76 -16.77 22.31
C GLU A 39 6.27 -15.37 21.94
N GLN A 40 7.41 -15.32 21.26
CA GLN A 40 7.63 -14.26 20.31
C GLN A 40 6.74 -14.58 19.11
N LYS A 41 5.51 -14.08 19.18
CA LYS A 41 4.76 -13.65 18.00
C LYS A 41 5.60 -12.55 17.34
N GLY A 42 6.72 -12.96 16.75
CA GLY A 42 7.55 -12.14 15.90
C GLY A 42 6.60 -11.73 14.79
N LYS A 43 6.11 -10.49 14.88
CA LYS A 43 5.81 -9.70 13.70
C LYS A 43 7.02 -9.90 12.82
N ARG A 44 6.94 -10.82 11.86
CA ARG A 44 7.80 -10.80 10.70
C ARG A 44 7.63 -9.39 10.21
N LYS A 45 8.60 -8.51 10.50
CA LYS A 45 8.74 -7.26 9.79
C LYS A 45 9.06 -7.69 8.37
N GLY A 46 8.03 -8.14 7.64
CA GLY A 46 8.07 -8.20 6.19
C GLY A 46 8.54 -6.82 5.77
N LYS A 47 9.47 -6.78 4.81
CA LYS A 47 9.98 -5.53 4.29
C LYS A 47 8.81 -4.58 4.07
N GLU A 48 8.85 -3.43 4.75
CA GLU A 48 7.77 -2.47 4.66
C GLU A 48 7.74 -1.94 3.22
N LYS A 49 6.61 -2.13 2.54
CA LYS A 49 6.40 -1.63 1.18
C LYS A 49 6.59 -0.11 1.17
N ILE A 50 7.20 0.43 0.12
CA ILE A 50 7.49 1.87 0.02
C ILE A 50 6.44 2.53 -0.87
N GLU A 51 5.79 3.59 -0.38
CA GLU A 51 4.81 4.34 -1.19
C GLU A 51 5.50 5.04 -2.37
N VAL A 52 4.92 4.92 -3.56
CA VAL A 52 5.30 5.64 -4.77
C VAL A 52 4.44 6.90 -4.87
N VAL A 53 4.84 7.96 -4.16
CA VAL A 53 4.06 9.21 -4.01
C VAL A 53 3.65 9.85 -5.35
N GLY A 54 4.45 9.68 -6.40
CA GLY A 54 4.14 10.18 -7.75
C GLY A 54 2.93 9.52 -8.41
N GLU A 55 2.53 8.34 -7.93
CA GLU A 55 1.39 7.55 -8.43
C GLU A 55 0.12 7.77 -7.60
N ARG A 56 0.10 8.78 -6.71
CA ARG A 56 -1.11 9.15 -5.98
C ARG A 56 -2.20 9.60 -6.96
N THR A 57 -3.43 9.21 -6.67
CA THR A 57 -4.64 9.77 -7.30
C THR A 57 -5.54 10.33 -6.22
N GLU A 58 -6.69 10.91 -6.58
CA GLU A 58 -7.69 11.35 -5.61
C GLU A 58 -8.09 10.23 -4.62
N THR A 59 -8.13 8.98 -5.10
CA THR A 59 -8.71 7.84 -4.37
C THR A 59 -7.75 6.65 -4.22
N SER A 60 -6.45 6.80 -4.50
CA SER A 60 -5.52 5.66 -4.41
C SER A 60 -4.10 5.99 -3.95
N LYS A 61 -3.45 4.97 -3.39
CA LYS A 61 -2.02 4.93 -3.06
C LYS A 61 -1.38 3.69 -3.69
N THR A 62 -0.22 3.87 -4.32
CA THR A 62 0.55 2.77 -4.91
C THR A 62 1.84 2.55 -4.13
N TYR A 63 2.20 1.29 -3.92
CA TYR A 63 3.34 0.87 -3.14
C TYR A 63 4.24 -0.09 -3.93
N ASN A 64 5.54 0.08 -3.84
CA ASN A 64 6.53 -0.87 -4.28
C ASN A 64 6.76 -1.92 -3.17
N ASN A 65 6.51 -3.19 -3.48
CA ASN A 65 6.63 -4.30 -2.52
C ASN A 65 8.08 -4.77 -2.33
N LEU A 66 9.04 -4.20 -3.06
CA LEU A 66 10.48 -4.52 -3.02
C LEU A 66 10.84 -5.95 -3.47
N ASP A 67 9.93 -6.58 -4.22
CA ASP A 67 10.09 -7.90 -4.85
C ASP A 67 9.82 -7.87 -6.37
N GLY A 68 9.76 -6.67 -6.95
CA GLY A 68 9.42 -6.45 -8.36
C GLY A 68 7.92 -6.31 -8.63
N THR A 69 7.06 -6.46 -7.62
CA THR A 69 5.62 -6.24 -7.74
C THR A 69 5.18 -4.91 -7.10
N PHE A 70 3.99 -4.45 -7.49
CA PHE A 70 3.35 -3.25 -6.94
C PHE A 70 1.98 -3.60 -6.37
N THR A 71 1.60 -2.89 -5.31
CA THR A 71 0.25 -2.96 -4.72
C THR A 71 -0.39 -1.58 -4.80
N THR A 72 -1.61 -1.49 -5.33
CA THR A 72 -2.41 -0.25 -5.29
C THR A 72 -3.60 -0.45 -4.37
N GLU A 73 -3.71 0.42 -3.37
CA GLU A 73 -4.86 0.53 -2.49
C GLU A 73 -5.82 1.57 -3.08
N ILE A 74 -7.08 1.19 -3.26
CA ILE A 74 -8.14 2.03 -3.85
C ILE A 74 -9.22 2.24 -2.80
N TYR A 75 -9.72 3.46 -2.70
CA TYR A 75 -10.70 3.91 -1.73
C TYR A 75 -11.98 4.38 -2.43
N GLU A 76 -13.13 4.23 -1.79
CA GLU A 76 -14.43 4.63 -2.35
C GLU A 76 -14.64 6.16 -2.34
N ALA A 77 -13.90 6.87 -1.49
CA ALA A 77 -13.96 8.32 -1.34
C ALA A 77 -12.58 8.95 -1.55
N PRO A 78 -12.51 10.26 -1.90
CA PRO A 78 -11.25 10.99 -1.96
C PRO A 78 -10.46 10.92 -0.66
N ILE A 79 -9.19 10.56 -0.78
CA ILE A 79 -8.20 10.56 0.32
C ILE A 79 -7.07 11.56 0.08
N HIS A 80 -6.93 12.08 -1.15
CA HIS A 80 -6.01 13.14 -1.49
C HIS A 80 -6.73 14.31 -2.15
N PHE A 81 -6.14 15.50 -2.05
CA PHE A 81 -6.52 16.69 -2.80
C PHE A 81 -5.30 17.25 -3.53
N LYS A 82 -5.51 18.03 -4.59
CA LYS A 82 -4.43 18.78 -5.24
C LYS A 82 -4.22 20.11 -4.54
N ASP A 83 -2.98 20.41 -4.17
CA ASP A 83 -2.60 21.75 -3.70
C ASP A 83 -2.55 22.76 -4.85
N ASP A 84 -2.31 24.03 -4.52
CA ASP A 84 -2.21 25.13 -5.51
C ASP A 84 -1.11 24.91 -6.56
N LYS A 85 -0.17 24.00 -6.30
CA LYS A 85 0.93 23.61 -7.20
C LYS A 85 0.60 22.34 -7.99
N GLY A 86 -0.62 21.82 -7.87
CA GLY A 86 -1.09 20.61 -8.55
C GLY A 86 -0.58 19.30 -7.95
N SER A 87 0.09 19.33 -6.79
CA SER A 87 0.62 18.14 -6.13
C SER A 87 -0.43 17.48 -5.24
N TRP A 88 -0.50 16.15 -5.27
CA TRP A 88 -1.39 15.39 -4.39
C TRP A 88 -0.92 15.45 -2.93
N LYS A 89 -1.82 15.84 -2.03
CA LYS A 89 -1.63 15.89 -0.57
C LYS A 89 -2.72 15.06 0.10
N ASP A 90 -2.38 14.42 1.22
CA ASP A 90 -3.36 13.70 2.04
C ASP A 90 -4.40 14.68 2.61
N ILE A 91 -5.66 14.26 2.61
CA ILE A 91 -6.74 14.97 3.31
C ILE A 91 -6.57 14.76 4.81
N ASP A 92 -6.49 15.85 5.57
CA ASP A 92 -6.46 15.86 7.03
C ASP A 92 -7.65 16.65 7.57
N ASN A 93 -8.67 15.91 8.01
CA ASN A 93 -9.89 16.44 8.59
C ASN A 93 -9.80 16.61 10.12
N ASN A 94 -8.63 16.42 10.73
CA ASN A 94 -8.44 16.83 12.12
C ASN A 94 -8.64 18.34 12.24
N LEU A 95 -9.03 18.77 13.44
CA LEU A 95 -9.30 20.17 13.72
C LEU A 95 -8.12 20.80 14.49
N GLN A 96 -7.64 21.93 13.98
CA GLN A 96 -6.65 22.76 14.66
C GLN A 96 -7.28 24.04 15.19
N LYS A 97 -6.81 24.52 16.35
CA LYS A 97 -7.22 25.81 16.90
C LYS A 97 -6.87 26.93 15.91
N HIS A 98 -7.80 27.84 15.75
CA HIS A 98 -7.72 29.02 14.92
C HIS A 98 -8.26 30.21 15.71
N LYS A 99 -7.79 31.42 15.39
CA LYS A 99 -8.34 32.65 15.98
C LYS A 99 -8.82 33.54 14.86
N ASN A 100 -10.05 34.02 14.99
CA ASN A 100 -10.65 34.96 14.07
C ASN A 100 -11.16 36.17 14.87
N ASN A 101 -10.57 37.34 14.65
CA ASN A 101 -10.92 38.59 15.32
C ASN A 101 -11.05 38.46 16.86
N GLY A 102 -10.12 37.71 17.47
CA GLY A 102 -10.09 37.48 18.93
C GLY A 102 -11.04 36.40 19.44
N LYS A 103 -11.93 35.86 18.61
CA LYS A 103 -12.77 34.69 18.94
C LYS A 103 -12.04 33.39 18.59
N GLY A 104 -12.14 32.40 19.47
CA GLY A 104 -11.62 31.06 19.25
C GLY A 104 -12.45 30.31 18.22
N GLN A 105 -11.77 29.65 17.29
CA GLN A 105 -12.37 28.79 16.27
C GLN A 105 -11.54 27.51 16.11
N TYR A 106 -12.11 26.52 15.42
CA TYR A 106 -11.42 25.34 14.93
C TYR A 106 -11.50 25.31 13.41
N LYS A 107 -10.43 24.86 12.76
CA LYS A 107 -10.34 24.72 11.30
C LYS A 107 -9.83 23.34 10.93
N ASN A 108 -10.29 22.75 9.83
CA ASN A 108 -9.67 21.55 9.28
C ASN A 108 -8.21 21.80 8.87
N ILE A 109 -7.34 20.80 9.02
CA ILE A 109 -5.89 20.95 8.78
C ILE A 109 -5.55 21.01 7.29
N ALA A 110 -6.02 20.06 6.47
CA ALA A 110 -5.67 20.02 5.05
C ALA A 110 -6.78 19.43 4.17
N ASN A 111 -7.29 20.21 3.23
CA ASN A 111 -8.25 19.77 2.22
C ASN A 111 -8.30 20.83 1.08
N ASN A 112 -9.01 20.54 -0.02
CA ASN A 112 -9.33 21.51 -1.08
C ASN A 112 -10.33 22.58 -0.62
N PHE A 113 -10.92 22.43 0.57
CA PHE A 113 -11.84 23.38 1.16
C PHE A 113 -11.48 23.64 2.62
N ALA A 114 -11.99 24.76 3.14
CA ALA A 114 -11.86 25.14 4.53
C ALA A 114 -13.23 25.12 5.22
N VAL A 115 -13.31 24.47 6.37
CA VAL A 115 -14.46 24.54 7.29
C VAL A 115 -13.96 25.09 8.62
N THR A 116 -14.73 26.02 9.19
CA THR A 116 -14.49 26.55 10.53
C THR A 116 -15.67 26.29 11.45
N PHE A 117 -15.35 26.04 12.72
CA PHE A 117 -16.32 25.88 13.80
C PHE A 117 -15.99 26.86 14.92
N ASP A 118 -16.99 27.50 15.51
CA ASP A 118 -16.76 28.36 16.67
C ASP A 118 -16.37 27.52 17.89
N GLU A 119 -15.43 28.03 18.70
CA GLU A 119 -15.12 27.43 20.00
C GLU A 119 -16.34 27.59 20.92
N LYS A 120 -16.68 26.53 21.65
CA LYS A 120 -17.82 26.56 22.56
C LYS A 120 -17.54 27.60 23.66
N ASN A 121 -18.47 28.55 23.82
CA ASN A 121 -18.46 29.54 24.90
C ASN A 121 -18.62 28.89 26.28
#